data_AF-A0A947I3V1-F1
#
_entry.id   AF-A0A947I3V1-F1
#
_cell.length_a   1.000
_cell.length_b   1.000
_cell.length_c   1.000
_cell.angle_alpha   90.00
_cell.angle_beta   90.00
_cell.angle_gamma   90.00
#
_symmetry.space_group_name_H-M   'P 1'
#
loop_
_entity.id
_entity.type
_entity.pdbx_description
1 polymer ?
#
loop_
_entity_poly.entity_id
_entity_poly.type
_entity_poly.pdbx_seq_one_letter_code
_entity_poly.pdbx_strand_id
1 'polypeptide(L)'
;MQIIPAIDVLEGRIVRLKQGEFQNSTDYGDNLVSVASSFEQQGAKSLHLVNLSGSRDGFIQEEFINSIRLISSKTGLKLQVGGGIRSISDIQKVLDAGVDKVVLGSLIFKNPEVVTSAVNMFGEGKIIAALDCRNEIICMEGWRKLTGIELEEALITIKILGIKQVLITDISRDGMQCGPNVDLYKRIKSKFPDIKLIASGGVRNSGDINKLKRICSSVVVGKALISKKTSFKDLSLSNSDLAIRIIPCLDIANGRAVKGIKFNNLKDAGNPVELAVRYCDEGADELVFLDIAATNENRKTMYKLVSEIADNINIPFTVGGGVGSVEDAGKLLDSGADKVSINSAAVTNPKLLSEISSRLGSANTVCAIDARKSGNSWKVLVCGGTKETNIDAIEWAKEAVERGVGELLVTSFDRDGTGEGFDNDLISKIKEQVNVPVIASGGAGSLNDFVDAVIQGEADSLLAASVFHYGKHSITDVKKALNNASLPVRL
;
A
#
# COMPACT_ATOMS: atom_id res chain seq x y z
N MET A 1 11.92 1.28 -3.94
CA MET A 1 11.84 0.32 -5.07
C MET A 1 11.36 1.06 -6.30
N GLN A 2 11.91 0.75 -7.48
CA GLN A 2 11.51 1.38 -8.73
C GLN A 2 10.31 0.65 -9.37
N ILE A 3 9.29 1.38 -9.82
CA ILE A 3 8.14 0.84 -10.56
C ILE A 3 8.37 1.06 -12.05
N ILE A 4 8.22 0.02 -12.86
CA ILE A 4 8.49 0.02 -14.31
C ILE A 4 7.22 -0.42 -15.03
N PRO A 5 6.49 0.49 -15.70
CA PRO A 5 5.37 0.11 -16.58
C PRO A 5 5.85 -0.83 -17.69
N ALA A 6 5.03 -1.81 -18.05
CA ALA A 6 5.28 -2.71 -19.17
C ALA A 6 4.27 -2.54 -20.29
N ILE A 7 4.76 -2.54 -21.52
CA ILE A 7 3.96 -2.53 -22.74
C ILE A 7 4.39 -3.70 -23.62
N ASP A 8 3.44 -4.57 -23.94
CA ASP A 8 3.65 -5.61 -24.93
C ASP A 8 3.25 -5.08 -26.30
N VAL A 9 4.13 -5.23 -27.29
CA VAL A 9 3.96 -4.70 -28.64
C VAL A 9 3.88 -5.85 -29.64
N LEU A 10 2.79 -5.91 -30.38
CA LEU A 10 2.57 -6.87 -31.46
C LEU A 10 2.18 -6.12 -32.72
N GLU A 11 3.00 -6.22 -33.76
CA GLU A 11 2.74 -5.59 -35.08
C GLU A 11 2.47 -4.07 -34.94
N GLY A 12 3.31 -3.40 -34.13
CA GLY A 12 3.20 -1.96 -33.84
C GLY A 12 2.08 -1.56 -32.87
N ARG A 13 1.23 -2.50 -32.44
CA ARG A 13 0.07 -2.25 -31.58
C ARG A 13 0.36 -2.62 -30.14
N ILE A 14 -0.24 -1.89 -29.21
CA ILE A 14 -0.21 -2.20 -27.79
C ILE A 14 -1.24 -3.30 -27.51
N VAL A 15 -0.75 -4.46 -27.11
CA VAL A 15 -1.61 -5.61 -26.86
C VAL A 15 -1.35 -6.20 -25.48
N ARG A 16 -2.22 -7.12 -25.06
CA ARG A 16 -1.92 -8.05 -23.97
C ARG A 16 -2.33 -9.45 -24.38
N LEU A 17 -1.41 -10.41 -24.26
CA LEU A 17 -1.71 -11.82 -24.46
C LEU A 17 -2.40 -12.39 -23.21
N LYS A 18 -3.43 -13.22 -23.40
CA LYS A 18 -3.96 -14.07 -22.34
C LYS A 18 -3.09 -15.32 -22.23
N GLN A 19 -2.34 -15.47 -21.14
CA GLN A 19 -1.48 -16.63 -20.88
C GLN A 19 -0.46 -16.95 -21.99
N GLY A 20 0.06 -15.94 -22.68
CA GLY A 20 1.04 -16.12 -23.77
C GLY A 20 0.43 -16.57 -25.11
N GLU A 21 -0.90 -16.61 -25.23
CA GLU A 21 -1.57 -17.01 -26.46
C GLU A 21 -1.78 -15.82 -27.40
N PHE A 22 -1.05 -15.81 -28.52
CA PHE A 22 -1.15 -14.78 -29.57
C PHE A 22 -2.56 -14.64 -30.17
N GLN A 23 -3.32 -15.74 -30.25
CA GLN A 23 -4.69 -15.73 -30.79
C GLN A 23 -5.70 -15.09 -29.82
N ASN A 24 -5.36 -15.03 -28.54
CA ASN A 24 -6.19 -14.46 -27.48
C ASN A 24 -5.52 -13.19 -26.94
N SER A 25 -5.46 -12.16 -27.80
CA SER A 25 -4.91 -10.85 -27.44
C SER A 25 -6.00 -9.78 -27.29
N THR A 26 -5.81 -8.88 -26.33
CA THR A 26 -6.59 -7.66 -26.21
C THR A 26 -5.79 -6.51 -26.79
N ASP A 27 -6.33 -5.84 -27.81
CA ASP A 27 -5.77 -4.62 -28.40
C ASP A 27 -6.28 -3.41 -27.61
N TYR A 28 -5.38 -2.53 -27.21
CA TYR A 28 -5.72 -1.33 -26.46
C TYR A 28 -5.83 -0.08 -27.36
N GLY A 29 -5.53 -0.19 -28.66
CA GLY A 29 -5.74 0.86 -29.68
C GLY A 29 -4.90 2.14 -29.51
N ASP A 30 -4.16 2.27 -28.42
CA ASP A 30 -3.40 3.47 -28.08
C ASP A 30 -2.07 3.54 -28.86
N ASN A 31 -1.63 4.77 -29.17
CA ASN A 31 -0.33 4.99 -29.77
C ASN A 31 0.81 4.76 -28.74
N LEU A 32 1.81 3.97 -29.11
CA LEU A 32 2.90 3.58 -28.20
C LEU A 32 3.65 4.77 -27.58
N VAL A 33 3.90 5.82 -28.37
CA VAL A 33 4.61 7.02 -27.90
C VAL A 33 3.74 7.84 -26.95
N SER A 34 2.43 7.95 -27.24
CA SER A 34 1.52 8.67 -26.34
C SER A 34 1.36 7.95 -25.01
N VAL A 35 1.32 6.62 -25.00
CA VAL A 35 1.27 5.83 -23.76
C VAL A 35 2.56 5.97 -22.96
N ALA A 36 3.72 5.90 -23.63
CA ALA A 36 5.01 6.16 -22.98
C ALA A 36 5.06 7.56 -22.35
N SER A 37 4.68 8.59 -23.12
CA SER A 37 4.63 9.98 -22.64
C SER A 37 3.68 10.15 -21.45
N SER A 38 2.53 9.47 -21.48
CA SER A 38 1.57 9.47 -20.36
C SER A 38 2.16 8.85 -19.09
N PHE A 39 2.92 7.75 -19.20
CA PHE A 39 3.60 7.18 -18.04
C PHE A 39 4.68 8.12 -17.48
N GLU A 40 5.46 8.79 -18.33
CA GLU A 40 6.43 9.80 -17.90
C GLU A 40 5.74 10.96 -17.16
N GLN A 41 4.65 11.49 -17.70
CA GLN A 41 3.86 12.55 -17.05
C GLN A 41 3.32 12.13 -15.68
N GLN A 42 3.02 10.84 -15.50
CA GLN A 42 2.61 10.28 -14.22
C GLN A 42 3.78 10.02 -13.25
N GLY A 43 5.02 10.26 -13.68
CA GLY A 43 6.24 10.17 -12.86
C GLY A 43 7.09 8.93 -13.09
N ALA A 44 6.79 8.12 -14.11
CA ALA A 44 7.63 6.97 -14.45
C ALA A 44 9.01 7.43 -14.92
N LYS A 45 10.07 6.73 -14.47
CA LYS A 45 11.46 6.99 -14.87
C LYS A 45 12.00 5.96 -15.87
N SER A 46 11.27 4.87 -16.06
CA SER A 46 11.68 3.79 -16.94
C SER A 46 10.48 3.10 -17.54
N LEU A 47 10.69 2.43 -18.67
CA LEU A 47 9.65 1.70 -19.40
C LEU A 47 10.19 0.35 -19.87
N HIS A 48 9.39 -0.70 -19.66
CA HIS A 48 9.67 -2.03 -20.19
C HIS A 48 8.86 -2.27 -21.46
N LEU A 49 9.54 -2.58 -22.55
CA LEU A 49 8.91 -2.90 -23.83
C LEU A 49 9.20 -4.34 -24.21
N VAL A 50 8.17 -5.08 -24.60
CA VAL A 50 8.29 -6.47 -25.05
C VAL A 50 7.86 -6.57 -26.50
N ASN A 51 8.81 -6.89 -27.40
CA ASN A 51 8.51 -7.18 -28.79
C ASN A 51 7.94 -8.59 -28.93
N LEU A 52 6.61 -8.71 -28.95
CA LEU A 52 5.93 -9.99 -29.12
C LEU A 52 6.09 -10.53 -30.54
N SER A 53 6.08 -9.66 -31.56
CA SER A 53 6.35 -10.06 -32.95
C SER A 53 7.73 -10.68 -33.07
N GLY A 54 8.77 -10.05 -32.51
CA GLY A 54 10.11 -10.62 -32.53
C GLY A 54 10.25 -11.89 -31.69
N SER A 55 9.49 -12.01 -30.61
CA SER A 55 9.46 -13.26 -29.82
C SER A 55 8.86 -14.42 -30.61
N ARG A 56 7.82 -14.15 -31.41
CA ARG A 56 7.15 -15.12 -32.31
C ARG A 56 8.01 -15.46 -33.52
N ASP A 57 8.52 -14.44 -34.20
CA ASP A 57 9.12 -14.54 -35.53
C ASP A 57 10.64 -14.78 -35.47
N GLY A 58 11.27 -14.52 -34.33
CA GLY A 58 12.67 -14.80 -34.08
C GLY A 58 13.65 -13.69 -34.48
N PHE A 59 13.17 -12.53 -34.92
CA PHE A 59 13.99 -11.37 -35.30
C PHE A 59 13.31 -10.04 -34.93
N ILE A 60 14.07 -8.94 -34.90
CA ILE A 60 13.54 -7.62 -34.55
C ILE A 60 13.10 -6.86 -35.81
N GLN A 61 11.81 -6.51 -35.88
CA GLN A 61 11.21 -5.75 -36.97
C GLN A 61 11.71 -4.28 -36.95
N GLU A 62 11.92 -3.69 -38.13
CA GLU A 62 12.42 -2.30 -38.24
C GLU A 62 11.40 -1.28 -37.70
N GLU A 63 10.10 -1.56 -37.84
CA GLU A 63 9.02 -0.74 -37.27
C GLU A 63 9.12 -0.62 -35.74
N PHE A 64 9.51 -1.72 -35.07
CA PHE A 64 9.71 -1.73 -33.63
C PHE A 64 10.95 -0.91 -33.22
N ILE A 65 12.03 -1.01 -33.99
CA ILE A 65 13.24 -0.18 -33.80
C ILE A 65 12.91 1.32 -33.97
N ASN A 66 12.14 1.67 -35.00
CA ASN A 66 11.69 3.05 -35.22
C ASN A 66 10.83 3.56 -34.07
N SER A 67 9.99 2.70 -33.49
CA SER A 67 9.20 3.03 -32.31
C SER A 67 10.08 3.31 -31.09
N ILE A 68 11.13 2.50 -30.86
CA ILE A 68 12.12 2.72 -29.80
C ILE A 68 12.79 4.09 -29.97
N ARG A 69 13.31 4.39 -31.18
CA ARG A 69 13.96 5.69 -31.47
C ARG A 69 13.01 6.84 -31.17
N LEU A 70 11.74 6.71 -31.57
CA LEU A 70 10.74 7.75 -31.38
C LEU A 70 10.45 7.98 -29.88
N ILE A 71 10.27 6.92 -29.09
CA ILE A 71 10.08 7.02 -27.64
C ILE A 71 11.31 7.64 -26.96
N SER A 72 12.51 7.15 -27.30
CA SER A 72 13.78 7.65 -26.75
C SER A 72 14.00 9.14 -27.06
N SER A 73 13.60 9.59 -28.25
CA SER A 73 13.71 11.00 -28.64
C SER A 73 12.65 11.93 -28.03
N LYS A 74 11.49 11.39 -27.64
CA LYS A 74 10.33 12.18 -27.18
C LYS A 74 10.08 12.11 -25.67
N THR A 75 10.75 11.21 -24.98
CA THR A 75 10.60 11.00 -23.53
C THR A 75 11.97 10.88 -22.87
N GLY A 76 12.06 11.25 -21.60
CA GLY A 76 13.23 11.02 -20.75
C GLY A 76 13.26 9.63 -20.11
N LEU A 77 12.38 8.71 -20.53
CA LEU A 77 12.25 7.37 -19.95
C LEU A 77 13.47 6.50 -20.28
N LYS A 78 13.98 5.82 -19.25
CA LYS A 78 14.99 4.78 -19.44
C LYS A 78 14.35 3.48 -19.95
N LEU A 79 14.78 3.02 -21.12
CA LEU A 79 14.14 1.90 -21.81
C LEU A 79 14.82 0.58 -21.50
N GLN A 80 14.02 -0.44 -21.14
CA GLN A 80 14.46 -1.83 -21.12
C GLN A 80 13.64 -2.68 -22.11
N VAL A 81 14.31 -3.29 -23.08
CA VAL A 81 13.66 -3.95 -24.23
C VAL A 81 13.98 -5.44 -24.27
N GLY A 82 12.93 -6.25 -24.44
CA GLY A 82 13.05 -7.69 -24.71
C GLY A 82 12.27 -8.11 -25.96
N GLY A 83 12.50 -9.34 -26.42
CA GLY A 83 11.76 -9.97 -27.51
C GLY A 83 12.50 -9.95 -28.86
N GLY A 84 12.73 -11.14 -29.44
CA GLY A 84 13.39 -11.31 -30.74
C GLY A 84 14.90 -11.10 -30.79
N ILE A 85 15.56 -10.93 -29.64
CA ILE A 85 17.03 -10.76 -29.57
C ILE A 85 17.71 -12.14 -29.59
N ARG A 86 18.53 -12.41 -30.60
CA ARG A 86 19.18 -13.72 -30.81
C ARG A 86 20.69 -13.65 -30.94
N SER A 87 21.26 -12.47 -31.16
CA SER A 87 22.68 -12.26 -31.46
C SER A 87 23.25 -10.99 -30.83
N ILE A 88 24.58 -10.85 -30.82
CA ILE A 88 25.27 -9.61 -30.45
C ILE A 88 24.82 -8.44 -31.35
N SER A 89 24.61 -8.70 -32.64
CA SER A 89 24.16 -7.68 -33.59
C SER A 89 22.77 -7.14 -33.23
N ASP A 90 21.86 -8.00 -32.74
CA ASP A 90 20.54 -7.55 -32.29
C ASP A 90 20.64 -6.67 -31.04
N ILE A 91 21.53 -7.05 -30.11
CA ILE A 91 21.81 -6.28 -28.88
C ILE A 91 22.34 -4.89 -29.25
N GLN A 92 23.36 -4.83 -30.12
CA GLN A 92 23.89 -3.57 -30.63
C GLN A 92 22.79 -2.73 -31.30
N LYS A 93 21.98 -3.35 -32.16
CA LYS A 93 20.90 -2.67 -32.90
C LYS A 93 19.90 -1.99 -31.98
N VAL A 94 19.48 -2.63 -30.89
CA VAL A 94 18.55 -2.02 -29.93
C VAL A 94 19.23 -0.95 -29.06
N LEU A 95 20.49 -1.15 -28.67
CA LEU A 95 21.25 -0.14 -27.92
C LEU A 95 21.43 1.14 -28.74
N ASP A 96 21.79 1.02 -30.03
CA ASP A 96 21.93 2.14 -30.97
C ASP A 96 20.61 2.87 -31.22
N ALA A 97 19.48 2.19 -31.02
CA ALA A 97 18.15 2.79 -31.12
C ALA A 97 17.74 3.62 -29.88
N GLY A 98 18.55 3.61 -28.82
CA GLY A 98 18.31 4.36 -27.58
C GLY A 98 17.85 3.52 -26.39
N VAL A 99 18.03 2.19 -26.43
CA VAL A 99 17.72 1.30 -25.29
C VAL A 99 18.80 1.40 -24.22
N ASP A 100 18.39 1.55 -22.95
CA ASP A 100 19.34 1.58 -21.83
C ASP A 100 19.75 0.19 -21.36
N LYS A 101 18.81 -0.78 -21.38
CA LYS A 101 19.06 -2.17 -20.97
C LYS A 101 18.38 -3.18 -21.88
N VAL A 102 19.08 -4.26 -22.19
CA VAL A 102 18.59 -5.34 -23.06
C VAL A 102 18.20 -6.54 -22.21
N VAL A 103 16.97 -7.03 -22.43
CA VAL A 103 16.35 -8.11 -21.66
C VAL A 103 16.46 -9.41 -22.45
N LEU A 104 17.25 -10.36 -21.94
CA LEU A 104 17.53 -11.64 -22.56
C LEU A 104 16.80 -12.77 -21.84
N GLY A 105 15.94 -13.50 -22.54
CA GLY A 105 15.25 -14.68 -22.02
C GLY A 105 15.92 -15.97 -22.50
N SER A 106 15.24 -16.70 -23.39
CA SER A 106 15.71 -17.98 -23.95
C SER A 106 17.15 -18.01 -24.50
N LEU A 107 17.74 -16.86 -24.87
CA LEU A 107 19.13 -16.79 -25.34
C LEU A 107 20.13 -17.27 -24.27
N ILE A 108 19.82 -17.03 -22.99
CA ILE A 108 20.63 -17.45 -21.83
C ILE A 108 20.93 -18.95 -21.88
N PHE A 109 19.92 -19.74 -22.20
CA PHE A 109 20.00 -21.19 -22.16
C PHE A 109 20.35 -21.81 -23.51
N LYS A 110 19.97 -21.14 -24.61
CA LYS A 110 20.24 -21.63 -25.96
C LYS A 110 21.68 -21.35 -26.39
N ASN A 111 22.21 -20.16 -26.10
CA ASN A 111 23.55 -19.73 -26.51
C ASN A 111 24.23 -18.92 -25.39
N PRO A 112 24.62 -19.55 -24.27
CA PRO A 112 25.24 -18.86 -23.13
C PRO A 112 26.53 -18.10 -23.51
N GLU A 113 27.31 -18.59 -24.48
CA GLU A 113 28.53 -17.94 -24.96
C GLU A 113 28.28 -16.55 -25.58
N VAL A 114 27.17 -16.40 -26.29
CA VAL A 114 26.73 -15.11 -26.84
C VAL A 114 26.39 -14.15 -25.70
N VAL A 115 25.79 -14.65 -24.62
CA VAL A 115 25.46 -13.85 -23.45
C VAL A 115 26.71 -13.40 -22.70
N THR A 116 27.68 -14.29 -22.48
CA THR A 116 28.99 -13.93 -21.91
C THR A 116 29.68 -12.85 -22.75
N SER A 117 29.68 -13.02 -24.07
CA SER A 117 30.25 -12.04 -25.01
C SER A 117 29.53 -10.69 -24.92
N ALA A 118 28.20 -10.69 -24.79
CA ALA A 118 27.41 -9.48 -24.61
C ALA A 118 27.73 -8.76 -23.30
N VAL A 119 27.84 -9.50 -22.19
CA VAL A 119 28.19 -8.93 -20.88
C VAL A 119 29.59 -8.31 -20.93
N ASN A 120 30.56 -8.97 -21.57
CA ASN A 120 31.92 -8.44 -21.72
C ASN A 120 31.98 -7.19 -22.62
N MET A 121 31.21 -7.19 -23.72
CA MET A 121 31.25 -6.11 -24.71
C MET A 121 30.46 -4.87 -24.27
N PHE A 122 29.28 -5.05 -23.66
CA PHE A 122 28.36 -3.96 -23.32
C PHE A 122 28.34 -3.62 -21.83
N GLY A 123 28.90 -4.48 -20.99
CA GLY A 123 28.90 -4.37 -19.53
C GLY A 123 27.65 -4.97 -18.87
N GLU A 124 27.84 -5.53 -17.68
CA GLU A 124 26.78 -6.15 -16.86
C GLU A 124 25.58 -5.22 -16.56
N GLY A 125 25.81 -3.89 -16.54
CA GLY A 125 24.76 -2.90 -16.30
C GLY A 125 23.73 -2.78 -17.43
N LYS A 126 24.11 -3.21 -18.64
CA LYS A 126 23.28 -3.16 -19.86
C LYS A 126 22.46 -4.42 -20.09
N ILE A 127 22.74 -5.52 -19.39
CA ILE A 127 22.07 -6.80 -19.62
C ILE A 127 21.19 -7.17 -18.42
N ILE A 128 19.94 -7.55 -18.71
CA ILE A 128 19.00 -8.13 -17.74
C ILE A 128 18.69 -9.55 -18.19
N ALA A 129 18.78 -10.51 -17.27
CA ALA A 129 18.27 -11.85 -17.50
C ALA A 129 16.77 -11.90 -17.19
N ALA A 130 15.96 -12.44 -18.11
CA ALA A 130 14.53 -12.67 -17.91
C ALA A 130 14.24 -14.16 -17.74
N LEU A 131 13.66 -14.50 -16.60
CA LEU A 131 13.23 -15.85 -16.23
C LEU A 131 11.72 -15.87 -16.06
N ASP A 132 11.04 -16.48 -17.02
CA ASP A 132 9.63 -16.81 -16.88
C ASP A 132 9.52 -18.18 -16.22
N CYS A 133 8.78 -18.30 -15.12
CA CYS A 133 8.65 -19.57 -14.40
C CYS A 133 7.20 -19.85 -13.98
N ARG A 134 6.85 -21.15 -13.99
CA ARG A 134 5.60 -21.69 -13.43
C ARG A 134 5.97 -22.75 -12.41
N ASN A 135 5.48 -22.60 -11.18
CA ASN A 135 5.86 -23.49 -10.07
C ASN A 135 7.39 -23.64 -9.96
N GLU A 136 8.11 -22.53 -10.11
CA GLU A 136 9.58 -22.48 -10.03
C GLU A 136 10.33 -23.29 -11.11
N ILE A 137 9.65 -23.74 -12.16
CA ILE A 137 10.27 -24.34 -13.33
C ILE A 137 10.29 -23.32 -14.48
N ILE A 138 11.43 -23.19 -15.15
CA ILE A 138 11.62 -22.26 -16.26
C ILE A 138 10.75 -22.64 -17.46
N CYS A 139 10.02 -21.65 -17.95
CA CYS A 139 9.19 -21.71 -19.14
C CYS A 139 9.86 -20.97 -20.31
N MET A 140 9.73 -21.52 -21.51
CA MET A 140 10.20 -20.92 -22.76
C MET A 140 9.11 -20.96 -23.83
N GLU A 141 9.41 -20.38 -25.00
CA GLU A 141 8.54 -20.40 -26.20
C GLU A 141 7.15 -19.81 -25.92
N GLY A 142 7.12 -18.60 -25.35
CA GLY A 142 5.87 -17.92 -25.01
C GLY A 142 5.05 -18.67 -23.97
N TRP A 143 5.73 -19.23 -22.96
CA TRP A 143 5.16 -19.95 -21.82
C TRP A 143 4.57 -21.34 -22.12
N ARG A 144 4.79 -21.85 -23.33
CA ARG A 144 4.23 -23.13 -23.78
C ARG A 144 5.09 -24.33 -23.37
N LYS A 145 6.39 -24.14 -23.21
CA LYS A 145 7.35 -25.21 -22.96
C LYS A 145 7.97 -25.10 -21.58
N LEU A 146 7.63 -26.03 -20.69
CA LEU A 146 8.39 -26.27 -19.46
C LEU A 146 9.70 -26.95 -19.83
N THR A 147 10.81 -26.39 -19.37
CA THR A 147 12.15 -26.86 -19.77
C THR A 147 12.74 -27.90 -18.84
N GLY A 148 12.12 -28.13 -17.67
CA GLY A 148 12.66 -28.97 -16.60
C GLY A 148 13.75 -28.30 -15.76
N ILE A 149 14.28 -27.14 -16.21
CA ILE A 149 15.28 -26.36 -15.47
C ILE A 149 14.58 -25.68 -14.28
N GLU A 150 15.10 -25.92 -13.08
CA GLU A 150 14.61 -25.25 -11.89
C GLU A 150 15.07 -23.78 -11.84
N LEU A 151 14.27 -22.91 -11.22
CA LEU A 151 14.57 -21.49 -11.12
C LEU A 151 15.91 -21.23 -10.42
N GLU A 152 16.25 -22.00 -9.40
CA GLU A 152 17.52 -21.87 -8.68
C GLU A 152 18.72 -22.26 -9.56
N GLU A 153 18.59 -23.32 -10.37
CA GLU A 153 19.62 -23.73 -11.34
C GLU A 153 19.83 -22.65 -12.41
N ALA A 154 18.74 -22.05 -12.89
CA ALA A 154 18.81 -20.91 -13.80
C ALA A 154 19.52 -19.70 -13.17
N LEU A 155 19.27 -19.40 -11.90
CA LEU A 155 19.93 -18.31 -11.19
C LEU A 155 21.43 -18.55 -10.99
N ILE A 156 21.84 -19.79 -10.74
CA ILE A 156 23.25 -20.19 -10.71
C ILE A 156 23.90 -19.93 -12.07
N THR A 157 23.23 -20.34 -13.15
CA THR A 157 23.70 -20.11 -14.53
C THR A 157 23.89 -18.62 -14.82
N ILE A 158 22.92 -17.78 -14.46
CA ILE A 158 22.99 -16.32 -14.62
C ILE A 158 24.17 -15.72 -13.86
N LYS A 159 24.44 -16.21 -12.64
CA LYS A 159 25.58 -15.75 -11.83
C LYS A 159 26.91 -16.08 -12.51
N ILE A 160 27.02 -17.28 -13.10
CA ILE A 160 28.21 -17.69 -13.88
C ILE A 160 28.40 -16.80 -15.10
N LEU A 161 27.31 -16.39 -15.76
CA LEU A 161 27.33 -15.48 -16.91
C LEU A 161 27.65 -14.01 -16.53
N GLY A 162 27.83 -13.70 -15.25
CA GLY A 162 28.17 -12.35 -14.79
C GLY A 162 27.01 -11.35 -14.83
N ILE A 163 25.76 -11.82 -14.89
CA ILE A 163 24.59 -10.94 -14.88
C ILE A 163 24.12 -10.69 -13.45
N LYS A 164 23.97 -9.41 -13.07
CA LYS A 164 23.52 -9.01 -11.72
C LYS A 164 22.04 -8.65 -11.62
N GLN A 165 21.37 -8.39 -12.73
CA GLN A 165 19.96 -7.98 -12.75
C GLN A 165 19.10 -9.10 -13.34
N VAL A 166 18.11 -9.55 -12.58
CA VAL A 166 17.24 -10.65 -12.99
C VAL A 166 15.78 -10.25 -12.84
N LEU A 167 15.08 -10.25 -13.97
CA LEU A 167 13.63 -10.16 -14.07
C LEU A 167 13.04 -11.54 -13.95
N ILE A 168 12.24 -11.77 -12.90
CA ILE A 168 11.55 -13.04 -12.69
C ILE A 168 10.05 -12.78 -12.85
N THR A 169 9.41 -13.54 -13.73
CA THR A 169 7.96 -13.49 -13.94
C THR A 169 7.34 -14.79 -13.45
N ASP A 170 6.52 -14.73 -12.41
CA ASP A 170 5.64 -15.85 -12.05
C ASP A 170 4.44 -15.86 -13.01
N ILE A 171 4.54 -16.67 -14.05
CA ILE A 171 3.54 -16.71 -15.13
C ILE A 171 2.20 -17.29 -14.67
N SER A 172 2.15 -17.98 -13.52
CA SER A 172 0.89 -18.46 -12.95
C SER A 172 0.02 -17.30 -12.42
N ARG A 173 0.66 -16.16 -12.12
CA ARG A 173 0.00 -14.96 -11.59
C ARG A 173 -0.07 -13.83 -12.61
N ASP A 174 0.73 -13.90 -13.68
CA ASP A 174 0.76 -12.85 -14.70
C ASP A 174 -0.61 -12.63 -15.35
N GLY A 175 -1.04 -11.37 -15.37
CA GLY A 175 -2.35 -10.98 -15.90
C GLY A 175 -3.57 -11.46 -15.10
N MET A 176 -3.38 -12.24 -14.02
CA MET A 176 -4.46 -12.78 -13.19
C MET A 176 -4.96 -11.78 -12.14
N GLN A 177 -4.17 -10.75 -11.83
CA GLN A 177 -4.51 -9.74 -10.81
C GLN A 177 -4.87 -10.38 -9.45
N CYS A 178 -4.05 -11.33 -9.02
CA CYS A 178 -4.16 -12.03 -7.74
C CYS A 178 -3.06 -11.65 -6.73
N GLY A 179 -2.21 -10.67 -7.07
CA GLY A 179 -1.05 -10.24 -6.27
C GLY A 179 0.23 -11.01 -6.63
N PRO A 180 1.42 -10.42 -6.41
CA PRO A 180 2.69 -11.04 -6.74
C PRO A 180 3.03 -12.19 -5.79
N ASN A 181 3.91 -13.10 -6.23
CA ASN A 181 4.40 -14.21 -5.40
C ASN A 181 5.51 -13.73 -4.45
N VAL A 182 5.12 -13.03 -3.37
CA VAL A 182 6.06 -12.42 -2.42
C VAL A 182 7.02 -13.44 -1.80
N ASP A 183 6.53 -14.63 -1.47
CA ASP A 183 7.34 -15.68 -0.82
C ASP A 183 8.44 -16.23 -1.75
N LEU A 184 8.15 -16.35 -3.04
CA LEU A 184 9.15 -16.68 -4.06
C LEU A 184 10.31 -15.68 -4.01
N TYR A 185 10.01 -14.38 -4.06
CA TYR A 185 11.04 -13.34 -4.04
C TYR A 185 11.82 -13.32 -2.71
N LYS A 186 11.16 -13.55 -1.56
CA LYS A 186 11.84 -13.66 -0.26
C LYS A 186 12.85 -14.81 -0.25
N ARG A 187 12.45 -16.00 -0.72
CA ARG A 187 13.34 -17.17 -0.80
C ARG A 187 14.56 -16.90 -1.68
N ILE A 188 14.33 -16.35 -2.88
CA ILE A 188 15.41 -16.04 -3.82
C ILE A 188 16.34 -14.98 -3.26
N LYS A 189 15.81 -13.91 -2.66
CA LYS A 189 16.64 -12.84 -2.07
C LYS A 189 17.53 -13.35 -0.93
N SER A 190 17.02 -14.31 -0.15
CA SER A 190 17.79 -14.96 0.92
C SER A 190 18.95 -15.80 0.37
N LYS A 191 18.70 -16.60 -0.69
CA LYS A 191 19.72 -17.48 -1.29
C LYS A 191 20.71 -16.74 -2.20
N PHE A 192 20.27 -15.68 -2.87
CA PHE A 192 21.04 -14.93 -3.87
C PHE A 192 21.04 -13.42 -3.55
N PRO A 193 21.63 -12.99 -2.42
CA PRO A 193 21.55 -11.60 -1.96
C PRO A 193 22.17 -10.59 -2.92
N ASP A 194 23.17 -11.02 -3.71
CA ASP A 194 23.91 -10.18 -4.67
C ASP A 194 23.12 -9.88 -5.95
N ILE A 195 22.06 -10.65 -6.22
CA ILE A 195 21.22 -10.43 -7.40
C ILE A 195 20.24 -9.29 -7.13
N LYS A 196 20.19 -8.34 -8.05
CA LYS A 196 19.18 -7.28 -8.12
C LYS A 196 17.91 -7.85 -8.76
N LEU A 197 16.98 -8.26 -7.91
CA LEU A 197 15.69 -8.81 -8.33
C LEU A 197 14.78 -7.72 -8.87
N ILE A 198 14.15 -8.03 -10.01
CA ILE A 198 13.05 -7.30 -10.62
C ILE A 198 11.84 -8.23 -10.61
N ALA A 199 10.81 -7.88 -9.83
CA ALA A 199 9.60 -8.69 -9.73
C ALA A 199 8.65 -8.44 -10.92
N SER A 200 7.98 -9.49 -11.38
CA SER A 200 6.90 -9.43 -12.37
C SER A 200 5.84 -10.51 -12.13
N GLY A 201 4.63 -10.26 -12.63
CA GLY A 201 3.48 -11.15 -12.49
C GLY A 201 2.54 -10.80 -11.33
N GLY A 202 1.28 -10.58 -11.64
CA GLY A 202 0.18 -10.50 -10.65
C GLY A 202 0.00 -9.20 -9.88
N VAL A 203 0.88 -8.20 -10.02
CA VAL A 203 0.81 -6.91 -9.28
C VAL A 203 -0.47 -6.13 -9.59
N ARG A 204 -1.14 -5.62 -8.55
CA ARG A 204 -2.46 -4.96 -8.65
C ARG A 204 -2.47 -3.52 -8.19
N ASN A 205 -1.87 -3.23 -7.04
CA ASN A 205 -2.02 -1.97 -6.31
C ASN A 205 -0.77 -1.63 -5.47
N SER A 206 -0.77 -0.48 -4.80
CA SER A 206 0.34 -0.02 -3.93
C SER A 206 0.64 -0.95 -2.75
N GLY A 207 -0.36 -1.68 -2.23
CA GLY A 207 -0.15 -2.69 -1.20
C GLY A 207 0.79 -3.82 -1.67
N ASP A 208 0.61 -4.30 -2.90
CA ASP A 208 1.51 -5.28 -3.51
C ASP A 208 2.94 -4.70 -3.71
N ILE A 209 3.05 -3.41 -4.06
CA ILE A 209 4.33 -2.69 -4.18
C ILE A 209 5.04 -2.64 -2.82
N ASN A 210 4.32 -2.31 -1.74
CA ASN A 210 4.88 -2.23 -0.40
C ASN A 210 5.46 -3.57 0.08
N LYS A 211 4.73 -4.68 -0.18
CA LYS A 211 5.20 -6.03 0.13
C LYS A 211 6.51 -6.38 -0.57
N LEU A 212 6.73 -5.89 -1.80
CA LEU A 212 7.94 -6.11 -2.58
C LEU A 212 9.06 -5.09 -2.29
N LYS A 213 8.75 -3.90 -1.78
CA LYS A 213 9.67 -2.75 -1.62
C LYS A 213 10.92 -3.08 -0.80
N ARG A 214 10.81 -4.02 0.16
CA ARG A 214 11.92 -4.50 1.02
C ARG A 214 12.71 -5.68 0.44
N ILE A 215 12.24 -6.29 -0.64
CA ILE A 215 12.79 -7.54 -1.20
C ILE A 215 13.44 -7.28 -2.57
N CYS A 216 12.75 -6.55 -3.43
CA CYS A 216 13.11 -6.35 -4.83
C CYS A 216 13.60 -4.92 -5.08
N SER A 217 14.54 -4.78 -6.01
CA SER A 217 15.06 -3.47 -6.42
C SER A 217 14.06 -2.70 -7.28
N SER A 218 13.35 -3.44 -8.13
CA SER A 218 12.33 -2.91 -9.04
C SER A 218 11.18 -3.89 -9.21
N VAL A 219 10.07 -3.41 -9.76
CA VAL A 219 8.90 -4.21 -10.12
C VAL A 219 8.35 -3.77 -11.47
N VAL A 220 8.04 -4.74 -12.32
CA VAL A 220 7.42 -4.55 -13.64
C VAL A 220 5.91 -4.71 -13.53
N VAL A 221 5.16 -3.73 -14.03
CA VAL A 221 3.68 -3.71 -13.96
C VAL A 221 3.09 -3.47 -15.34
N GLY A 222 2.41 -4.46 -15.89
CA GLY A 222 1.75 -4.37 -17.21
C GLY A 222 0.24 -4.15 -17.08
N LYS A 223 -0.52 -5.25 -17.07
CA LYS A 223 -1.99 -5.26 -17.19
C LYS A 223 -2.72 -4.27 -16.27
N ALA A 224 -2.31 -4.14 -15.00
CA ALA A 224 -3.00 -3.25 -14.06
C ALA A 224 -2.99 -1.77 -14.53
N LEU A 225 -1.86 -1.32 -15.10
CA LEU A 225 -1.69 0.02 -15.64
C LEU A 225 -2.37 0.19 -17.01
N ILE A 226 -2.14 -0.74 -17.93
CA ILE A 226 -2.68 -0.66 -19.30
C ILE A 226 -4.20 -0.77 -19.32
N SER A 227 -4.78 -1.62 -18.46
CA SER A 227 -6.25 -1.71 -18.30
C SER A 227 -6.87 -0.60 -17.45
N LYS A 228 -6.08 0.41 -17.02
CA LYS A 228 -6.50 1.56 -16.19
C LYS A 228 -7.21 1.15 -14.89
N LYS A 229 -6.97 -0.06 -14.37
CA LYS A 229 -7.50 -0.47 -13.05
C LYS A 229 -6.79 0.21 -11.89
N THR A 230 -5.58 0.71 -12.13
CA THR A 230 -4.80 1.57 -11.24
C THR A 230 -4.00 2.55 -12.08
N SER A 231 -3.66 3.72 -11.55
CA SER A 231 -2.74 4.65 -12.23
C SER A 231 -1.30 4.43 -11.76
N PHE A 232 -0.33 4.90 -12.54
CA PHE A 232 1.07 4.86 -12.09
C PHE A 232 1.26 5.70 -10.82
N LYS A 233 0.54 6.83 -10.74
CA LYS A 233 0.53 7.68 -9.56
C LYS A 233 0.07 6.90 -8.32
N ASP A 234 -1.02 6.16 -8.40
CA ASP A 234 -1.54 5.35 -7.28
C ASP A 234 -0.56 4.26 -6.85
N LEU A 235 0.16 3.62 -7.78
CA LEU A 235 1.18 2.63 -7.45
C LEU A 235 2.42 3.27 -6.81
N SER A 236 2.77 4.48 -7.24
CA SER A 236 3.92 5.24 -6.73
C SER A 236 3.64 5.91 -5.39
N LEU A 237 2.38 6.18 -5.09
CA LEU A 237 1.91 6.59 -3.77
C LEU A 237 1.96 5.36 -2.86
N SER A 238 3.08 5.20 -2.15
CA SER A 238 3.07 4.26 -1.04
C SER A 238 2.37 4.93 0.14
N ASN A 239 1.43 4.24 0.79
CA ASN A 239 0.98 4.67 2.13
C ASN A 239 2.16 4.78 3.12
N SER A 240 3.34 4.21 2.77
CA SER A 240 4.59 4.39 3.51
C SER A 240 5.32 5.72 3.24
N ASP A 241 4.80 6.61 2.38
CA ASP A 241 5.32 7.97 2.18
C ASP A 241 4.41 9.03 2.85
N LEU A 242 3.28 8.62 3.44
CA LEU A 242 2.50 9.47 4.33
C LEU A 242 3.08 9.38 5.74
N ALA A 243 3.27 10.54 6.37
CA ALA A 243 3.76 10.61 7.74
C ALA A 243 2.78 9.90 8.70
N ILE A 244 3.31 9.07 9.59
CA ILE A 244 2.56 8.48 10.70
C ILE A 244 2.00 9.61 11.56
N ARG A 245 0.69 9.61 11.77
CA ARG A 245 0.00 10.61 12.60
C ARG A 245 -0.06 10.18 14.05
N ILE A 246 0.24 11.10 14.96
CA ILE A 246 0.06 10.92 16.40
C ILE A 246 -1.20 11.65 16.84
N ILE A 247 -2.14 10.90 17.43
CA ILE A 247 -3.50 11.35 17.69
C ILE A 247 -3.82 11.24 19.20
N PRO A 248 -3.71 12.34 19.96
CA PRO A 248 -4.24 12.40 21.31
C PRO A 248 -5.76 12.23 21.33
N CYS A 249 -6.26 11.41 22.26
CA CYS A 249 -7.69 11.18 22.45
C CYS A 249 -8.17 11.72 23.80
N LEU A 250 -9.30 12.42 23.80
CA LEU A 250 -9.96 13.00 24.97
C LEU A 250 -11.36 12.40 25.13
N ASP A 251 -11.60 11.72 26.24
CA ASP A 251 -12.96 11.31 26.61
C ASP A 251 -13.67 12.52 27.22
N ILE A 252 -14.89 12.79 26.77
CA ILE A 252 -15.69 13.95 27.19
C ILE A 252 -16.92 13.47 27.94
N ALA A 253 -17.13 14.01 29.14
CA ALA A 253 -18.36 13.84 29.89
C ALA A 253 -18.80 15.20 30.46
N ASN A 254 -20.06 15.57 30.20
CA ASN A 254 -20.64 16.82 30.70
C ASN A 254 -19.79 18.07 30.38
N GLY A 255 -19.21 18.12 29.17
CA GLY A 255 -18.35 19.22 28.71
C GLY A 255 -16.95 19.27 29.33
N ARG A 256 -16.57 18.26 30.13
CA ARG A 256 -15.25 18.14 30.77
C ARG A 256 -14.47 17.00 30.15
N ALA A 257 -13.14 17.16 30.05
CA ALA A 257 -12.27 16.06 29.70
C ALA A 257 -12.19 15.15 30.93
N VAL A 258 -12.47 13.87 30.74
CA VAL A 258 -12.43 12.86 31.78
C VAL A 258 -11.52 11.73 31.38
N LYS A 259 -11.18 10.89 32.35
CA LYS A 259 -10.32 9.74 32.11
C LYS A 259 -10.67 8.57 33.00
N GLY A 260 -10.90 7.42 32.39
CA GLY A 260 -11.17 6.15 33.06
C GLY A 260 -10.35 5.01 32.47
N ILE A 261 -10.54 3.80 32.99
CA ILE A 261 -10.05 2.55 32.39
C ILE A 261 -11.27 1.86 31.80
N LYS A 262 -11.30 1.57 30.49
CA LYS A 262 -12.45 0.94 29.80
C LYS A 262 -13.76 1.67 30.10
N PHE A 263 -13.73 3.01 29.99
CA PHE A 263 -14.84 3.92 30.31
C PHE A 263 -15.37 3.88 31.77
N ASN A 264 -14.67 3.20 32.68
CA ASN A 264 -15.01 3.11 34.11
C ASN A 264 -14.06 3.96 34.97
N ASN A 265 -14.50 4.36 36.18
CA ASN A 265 -13.72 5.15 37.15
C ASN A 265 -13.22 6.51 36.61
N LEU A 266 -14.12 7.27 35.98
CA LEU A 266 -13.84 8.57 35.36
C LEU A 266 -13.33 9.60 36.38
N LYS A 267 -12.16 10.19 36.11
CA LYS A 267 -11.58 11.33 36.83
C LYS A 267 -11.53 12.55 35.91
N ASP A 268 -11.71 13.75 36.46
CA ASP A 268 -11.56 15.00 35.70
C ASP A 268 -10.09 15.18 35.27
N ALA A 269 -9.89 15.39 33.97
CA ALA A 269 -8.61 15.60 33.33
C ALA A 269 -8.38 17.07 32.93
N GLY A 270 -9.40 17.93 32.99
CA GLY A 270 -9.26 19.36 32.67
C GLY A 270 -10.27 19.90 31.66
N ASN A 271 -10.01 21.14 31.22
CA ASN A 271 -10.77 21.77 30.15
C ASN A 271 -10.36 21.17 28.79
N PRO A 272 -11.29 20.61 27.99
CA PRO A 272 -10.96 20.03 26.71
C PRO A 272 -10.29 21.01 25.73
N VAL A 273 -10.68 22.29 25.75
CA VAL A 273 -10.14 23.32 24.86
C VAL A 273 -8.67 23.60 25.19
N GLU A 274 -8.36 23.79 26.47
CA GLU A 274 -6.97 24.00 26.92
C GLU A 274 -6.08 22.79 26.60
N LEU A 275 -6.59 21.58 26.78
CA LEU A 275 -5.87 20.36 26.41
C LEU A 275 -5.67 20.23 24.90
N ALA A 276 -6.67 20.62 24.09
CA ALA A 276 -6.59 20.62 22.65
C ALA A 276 -5.51 21.58 22.14
N VAL A 277 -5.48 22.83 22.65
CA VAL A 277 -4.43 23.82 22.35
C VAL A 277 -3.06 23.29 22.74
N ARG A 278 -2.91 22.75 23.96
CA ARG A 278 -1.65 22.17 24.42
C ARG A 278 -1.15 21.07 23.48
N TYR A 279 -2.02 20.14 23.09
CA TYR A 279 -1.61 19.06 22.20
C TYR A 279 -1.29 19.52 20.78
N CYS A 280 -2.01 20.53 20.30
CA CYS A 280 -1.68 21.20 19.05
C CYS A 280 -0.27 21.80 19.09
N ASP A 281 0.07 22.51 20.18
CA ASP A 281 1.39 23.12 20.39
C ASP A 281 2.51 22.08 20.57
N GLU A 282 2.22 20.93 21.20
CA GLU A 282 3.14 19.80 21.34
C GLU A 282 3.37 19.04 20.01
N GLY A 283 2.64 19.41 18.96
CA GLY A 283 2.79 18.86 17.62
C GLY A 283 1.91 17.65 17.33
N ALA A 284 0.72 17.54 17.93
CA ALA A 284 -0.28 16.55 17.50
C ALA A 284 -0.58 16.70 16.00
N ASP A 285 -0.80 15.58 15.30
CA ASP A 285 -1.17 15.62 13.88
C ASP A 285 -2.68 15.73 13.69
N GLU A 286 -3.45 15.10 14.58
CA GLU A 286 -4.91 15.21 14.69
C GLU A 286 -5.34 15.05 16.16
N LEU A 287 -6.60 15.37 16.49
CA LEU A 287 -7.21 15.07 17.80
C LEU A 287 -8.46 14.19 17.66
N VAL A 288 -8.78 13.42 18.71
CA VAL A 288 -10.05 12.67 18.81
C VAL A 288 -10.76 13.04 20.10
N PHE A 289 -12.05 13.35 20.00
CA PHE A 289 -12.94 13.61 21.13
C PHE A 289 -14.05 12.57 21.16
N LEU A 290 -14.20 11.85 22.27
CA LEU A 290 -15.23 10.80 22.42
C LEU A 290 -16.23 11.18 23.51
N ASP A 291 -17.49 11.44 23.14
CA ASP A 291 -18.57 11.64 24.11
C ASP A 291 -18.99 10.31 24.74
N ILE A 292 -18.66 10.14 26.02
CA ILE A 292 -18.99 8.92 26.76
C ILE A 292 -20.33 9.04 27.50
N ALA A 293 -20.90 10.24 27.59
CA ALA A 293 -22.11 10.52 28.34
C ALA A 293 -23.35 10.61 27.44
N ALA A 294 -23.31 10.01 26.25
CA ALA A 294 -24.22 10.11 25.09
C ALA A 294 -25.75 10.17 25.39
N THR A 295 -26.20 11.27 25.98
CA THR A 295 -27.62 11.64 26.18
C THR A 295 -28.00 12.77 25.23
N ASN A 296 -29.30 12.97 24.99
CA ASN A 296 -29.78 14.03 24.09
C ASN A 296 -29.42 15.44 24.58
N GLU A 297 -29.36 15.68 25.90
CA GLU A 297 -28.92 16.96 26.46
C GLU A 297 -27.42 17.19 26.23
N ASN A 298 -26.61 16.13 26.35
CA ASN A 298 -25.15 16.21 26.12
C ASN A 298 -24.77 16.49 24.67
N ARG A 299 -25.62 16.17 23.68
CA ARG A 299 -25.35 16.50 22.27
C ARG A 299 -25.26 17.99 22.00
N LYS A 300 -26.12 18.81 22.62
CA LYS A 300 -26.07 20.28 22.45
C LYS A 300 -24.79 20.85 23.04
N THR A 301 -24.38 20.33 24.19
CA THR A 301 -23.12 20.69 24.84
C THR A 301 -21.93 20.31 23.96
N MET A 302 -21.99 19.14 23.31
CA MET A 302 -20.95 18.70 22.38
C MET A 302 -20.82 19.62 21.18
N TYR A 303 -21.91 20.03 20.52
CA TYR A 303 -21.82 20.95 19.37
C TYR A 303 -21.16 22.28 19.74
N LYS A 304 -21.50 22.84 20.91
CA LYS A 304 -20.87 24.06 21.40
C LYS A 304 -19.37 23.85 21.67
N LEU A 305 -19.03 22.75 22.32
CA LEU A 305 -17.63 22.41 22.60
C LEU A 305 -16.82 22.22 21.31
N VAL A 306 -17.39 21.55 20.30
CA VAL A 306 -16.77 21.36 18.99
C VAL A 306 -16.48 22.70 18.31
N SER A 307 -17.44 23.63 18.33
CA SER A 307 -17.23 24.99 17.81
C SER A 307 -16.12 25.72 18.56
N GLU A 308 -16.09 25.62 19.89
CA GLU A 308 -15.06 26.27 20.71
C GLU A 308 -13.66 25.67 20.45
N ILE A 309 -13.56 24.35 20.26
CA ILE A 309 -12.30 23.68 19.88
C ILE A 309 -11.84 24.17 18.50
N ALA A 310 -12.73 24.17 17.50
CA ALA A 310 -12.41 24.57 16.14
C ALA A 310 -11.88 26.02 16.05
N ASP A 311 -12.37 26.92 16.91
CA ASP A 311 -11.89 28.30 16.99
C ASP A 311 -10.47 28.43 17.59
N ASN A 312 -9.96 27.39 18.26
CA ASN A 312 -8.72 27.45 19.05
C ASN A 312 -7.59 26.54 18.54
N ILE A 313 -7.83 25.65 17.56
CA ILE A 313 -6.79 24.75 17.00
C ILE A 313 -6.72 24.83 15.48
N ASN A 314 -5.60 24.40 14.90
CA ASN A 314 -5.37 24.43 13.44
C ASN A 314 -5.00 23.06 12.85
N ILE A 315 -5.30 21.98 13.59
CA ILE A 315 -5.11 20.61 13.17
C ILE A 315 -6.46 19.90 13.07
N PRO A 316 -6.59 18.86 12.21
CA PRO A 316 -7.86 18.17 12.07
C PRO A 316 -8.28 17.47 13.35
N PHE A 317 -9.59 17.36 13.58
CA PHE A 317 -10.10 16.57 14.69
C PHE A 317 -11.35 15.75 14.36
N THR A 318 -11.45 14.62 15.03
CA THR A 318 -12.54 13.66 14.92
C THR A 318 -13.41 13.72 16.16
N VAL A 319 -14.73 13.71 15.98
CA VAL A 319 -15.69 13.60 17.10
C VAL A 319 -16.46 12.30 17.01
N GLY A 320 -16.49 11.54 18.10
CA GLY A 320 -17.24 10.30 18.25
C GLY A 320 -18.06 10.29 19.54
N GLY A 321 -18.83 9.23 19.73
CA GLY A 321 -19.72 9.08 20.88
C GLY A 321 -21.16 9.48 20.55
N GLY A 322 -22.07 8.50 20.51
CA GLY A 322 -23.50 8.75 20.32
C GLY A 322 -23.95 9.22 18.93
N VAL A 323 -23.10 9.15 17.90
CA VAL A 323 -23.48 9.49 16.51
C VAL A 323 -24.41 8.41 15.95
N GLY A 324 -25.71 8.71 15.89
CA GLY A 324 -26.76 7.74 15.55
C GLY A 324 -27.47 7.97 14.22
N SER A 325 -27.29 9.14 13.59
CA SER A 325 -27.91 9.47 12.30
C SER A 325 -27.01 10.35 11.44
N VAL A 326 -27.40 10.50 10.17
CA VAL A 326 -26.72 11.38 9.21
C VAL A 326 -26.83 12.85 9.63
N GLU A 327 -27.92 13.23 10.28
CA GLU A 327 -28.14 14.58 10.80
C GLU A 327 -27.25 14.89 12.01
N ASP A 328 -27.04 13.90 12.90
CA ASP A 328 -26.09 14.05 14.01
C ASP A 328 -24.66 14.24 13.47
N ALA A 329 -24.27 13.41 12.50
CA ALA A 329 -22.98 13.53 11.83
C ALA A 329 -22.81 14.89 11.14
N GLY A 330 -23.80 15.33 10.37
CA GLY A 330 -23.79 16.62 9.68
C GLY A 330 -23.61 17.79 10.64
N LYS A 331 -24.33 17.79 11.77
CA LYS A 331 -24.21 18.86 12.78
C LYS A 331 -22.83 18.94 13.42
N LEU A 332 -22.16 17.80 13.66
CA LEU A 332 -20.79 17.80 14.18
C LEU A 332 -19.82 18.43 13.18
N LEU A 333 -19.94 18.07 11.90
CA LEU A 333 -19.12 18.65 10.83
C LEU A 333 -19.41 20.15 10.66
N ASP A 334 -20.68 20.54 10.63
CA ASP A 334 -21.11 21.95 10.55
C ASP A 334 -20.63 22.78 11.75
N SER A 335 -20.42 22.15 12.91
CA SER A 335 -19.89 22.80 14.11
C SER A 335 -18.37 22.94 14.10
N GLY A 336 -17.67 22.34 13.13
CA GLY A 336 -16.22 22.49 12.94
C GLY A 336 -15.39 21.21 13.04
N ALA A 337 -15.99 20.04 13.30
CA ALA A 337 -15.25 18.78 13.24
C ALA A 337 -14.88 18.43 11.79
N ASP A 338 -13.67 17.89 11.58
CA ASP A 338 -13.26 17.41 10.26
C ASP A 338 -13.82 16.02 9.97
N LYS A 339 -13.96 15.18 11.00
CA LYS A 339 -14.41 13.80 10.88
C LYS A 339 -15.39 13.41 11.98
N VAL A 340 -16.23 12.44 11.67
CA VAL A 340 -17.13 11.81 12.64
C VAL A 340 -16.82 10.32 12.79
N SER A 341 -16.85 9.83 14.02
CA SER A 341 -16.60 8.43 14.34
C SER A 341 -17.86 7.71 14.79
N ILE A 342 -18.18 6.61 14.11
CA ILE A 342 -19.38 5.80 14.36
C ILE A 342 -18.97 4.38 14.76
N ASN A 343 -19.49 3.92 15.90
CA ASN A 343 -19.26 2.57 16.44
C ASN A 343 -20.60 1.81 16.54
N SER A 344 -21.27 1.85 17.69
CA SER A 344 -22.37 0.92 18.00
C SER A 344 -23.60 1.09 17.09
N ALA A 345 -23.84 2.32 16.62
CA ALA A 345 -24.88 2.59 15.64
C ALA A 345 -24.58 1.96 14.26
N ALA A 346 -23.31 1.94 13.84
CA ALA A 346 -22.89 1.29 12.60
C ALA A 346 -23.04 -0.23 12.70
N VAL A 347 -22.67 -0.84 13.84
CA VAL A 347 -22.84 -2.29 14.03
C VAL A 347 -24.32 -2.69 14.04
N THR A 348 -25.18 -1.86 14.66
CA THR A 348 -26.63 -2.14 14.75
C THR A 348 -27.37 -1.85 13.44
N ASN A 349 -26.94 -0.82 12.71
CA ASN A 349 -27.47 -0.45 11.40
C ASN A 349 -26.31 -0.11 10.43
N PRO A 350 -25.71 -1.13 9.78
CA PRO A 350 -24.56 -0.93 8.90
C PRO A 350 -24.81 0.03 7.73
N LYS A 351 -26.07 0.18 7.29
CA LYS A 351 -26.45 1.12 6.22
C LYS A 351 -26.10 2.57 6.56
N LEU A 352 -26.05 2.93 7.85
CA LEU A 352 -25.69 4.26 8.30
C LEU A 352 -24.31 4.70 7.80
N LEU A 353 -23.34 3.79 7.71
CA LEU A 353 -22.00 4.10 7.18
C LEU A 353 -22.07 4.56 5.71
N SER A 354 -22.88 3.88 4.90
CA SER A 354 -23.07 4.24 3.49
C SER A 354 -23.85 5.54 3.32
N GLU A 355 -24.83 5.79 4.19
CA GLU A 355 -25.60 7.04 4.17
C GLU A 355 -24.76 8.25 4.57
N ILE A 356 -23.93 8.12 5.61
CA ILE A 356 -22.99 9.18 6.04
C ILE A 356 -21.91 9.39 4.98
N SER A 357 -21.21 8.34 4.54
CA SER A 357 -20.11 8.49 3.58
C SER A 357 -20.55 9.03 2.23
N SER A 358 -21.73 8.64 1.72
CA SER A 358 -22.26 9.15 0.45
C SER A 358 -22.68 10.61 0.52
N ARG A 359 -23.21 11.08 1.67
CA ARG A 359 -23.72 12.45 1.82
C ARG A 359 -22.66 13.43 2.31
N LEU A 360 -21.79 12.99 3.23
CA LEU A 360 -20.83 13.84 3.94
C LEU A 360 -19.37 13.56 3.54
N GLY A 361 -19.13 12.51 2.74
CA GLY A 361 -17.82 12.15 2.21
C GLY A 361 -17.14 11.02 2.99
N SER A 362 -16.50 10.11 2.26
CA SER A 362 -15.72 9.00 2.84
C SER A 362 -14.62 9.51 3.76
N ALA A 363 -13.88 10.54 3.35
CA ALA A 363 -12.77 11.11 4.12
C ALA A 363 -13.19 11.67 5.49
N ASN A 364 -14.46 12.06 5.64
CA ASN A 364 -15.03 12.60 6.88
C ASN A 364 -15.68 11.51 7.75
N THR A 365 -15.67 10.25 7.30
CA THR A 365 -16.38 9.12 7.95
C THR A 365 -15.39 8.09 8.50
N VAL A 366 -15.31 8.00 9.82
CA VAL A 366 -14.49 7.03 10.55
C VAL A 366 -15.39 5.94 11.14
N CYS A 367 -15.04 4.67 10.94
CA CYS A 367 -15.68 3.56 11.68
C CYS A 367 -14.79 3.16 12.85
N ALA A 368 -15.32 3.30 14.07
CA ALA A 368 -14.68 2.79 15.27
C ALA A 368 -15.08 1.34 15.53
N ILE A 369 -14.08 0.50 15.78
CA ILE A 369 -14.21 -0.94 16.02
C ILE A 369 -13.55 -1.25 17.36
N ASP A 370 -14.38 -1.51 18.36
CA ASP A 370 -13.91 -2.06 19.64
C ASP A 370 -13.87 -3.58 19.53
N ALA A 371 -12.72 -4.18 19.76
CA ALA A 371 -12.49 -5.60 19.53
C ALA A 371 -11.96 -6.30 20.80
N ARG A 372 -12.48 -7.50 21.08
CA ARG A 372 -11.96 -8.40 22.13
C ARG A 372 -11.55 -9.73 21.54
N LYS A 373 -10.41 -10.25 21.94
CA LYS A 373 -9.90 -11.55 21.51
C LYS A 373 -10.79 -12.67 22.02
N SER A 374 -11.18 -13.58 21.12
CA SER A 374 -11.98 -14.76 21.40
C SER A 374 -11.37 -15.96 20.67
N GLY A 375 -10.53 -16.71 21.37
CA GLY A 375 -9.73 -17.78 20.78
C GLY A 375 -8.76 -17.24 19.72
N ASN A 376 -8.94 -17.64 18.46
CA ASN A 376 -8.10 -17.24 17.33
C ASN A 376 -8.66 -16.06 16.53
N SER A 377 -9.77 -15.46 16.98
CA SER A 377 -10.42 -14.33 16.32
C SER A 377 -10.72 -13.19 17.28
N TRP A 378 -11.35 -12.12 16.80
CA TRP A 378 -11.77 -10.99 17.63
C TRP A 378 -13.25 -10.71 17.42
N LYS A 379 -13.99 -10.54 18.52
CA LYS A 379 -15.39 -10.17 18.50
C LYS A 379 -15.54 -8.66 18.63
N VAL A 380 -16.43 -8.11 17.82
CA VAL A 380 -16.83 -6.70 17.92
C VAL A 380 -17.62 -6.49 19.21
N LEU A 381 -17.27 -5.44 19.95
CA LEU A 381 -18.00 -4.95 21.11
C LEU A 381 -18.81 -3.71 20.76
N VAL A 382 -19.93 -3.53 21.44
CA VAL A 382 -20.79 -2.35 21.34
C VAL A 382 -21.17 -1.84 22.73
N CYS A 383 -21.84 -0.69 22.79
CA CYS A 383 -22.27 -0.05 24.04
C CYS A 383 -21.09 0.22 24.99
N GLY A 384 -20.03 0.84 24.47
CA GLY A 384 -18.82 1.15 25.26
C GLY A 384 -18.10 -0.09 25.78
N GLY A 385 -18.14 -1.19 25.02
CA GLY A 385 -17.48 -2.45 25.38
C GLY A 385 -18.25 -3.38 26.31
N THR A 386 -19.45 -2.97 26.75
CA THR A 386 -20.25 -3.75 27.72
C THR A 386 -20.98 -4.92 27.09
N LYS A 387 -21.23 -4.88 25.78
CA LYS A 387 -21.94 -5.94 25.04
C LYS A 387 -21.06 -6.51 23.94
N GLU A 388 -20.77 -7.80 24.04
CA GLU A 388 -20.09 -8.56 22.99
C GLU A 388 -21.09 -9.01 21.92
N THR A 389 -20.68 -8.93 20.66
CA THR A 389 -21.47 -9.39 19.51
C THR A 389 -20.89 -10.69 18.94
N ASN A 390 -21.64 -11.35 18.06
CA ASN A 390 -21.13 -12.53 17.34
C ASN A 390 -20.30 -12.15 16.10
N ILE A 391 -20.15 -10.87 15.80
CA ILE A 391 -19.50 -10.35 14.59
C ILE A 391 -17.98 -10.41 14.78
N ASP A 392 -17.28 -10.90 13.76
CA ASP A 392 -15.82 -10.88 13.71
C ASP A 392 -15.31 -9.47 13.35
N ALA A 393 -14.29 -8.99 14.07
CA ALA A 393 -13.76 -7.63 13.89
C ALA A 393 -13.08 -7.41 12.53
N ILE A 394 -12.45 -8.45 11.97
CA ILE A 394 -11.76 -8.35 10.67
C ILE A 394 -12.81 -8.32 9.55
N GLU A 395 -13.82 -9.19 9.62
CA GLU A 395 -14.93 -9.17 8.65
C GLU A 395 -15.72 -7.85 8.73
N TRP A 396 -15.96 -7.34 9.94
CA TRP A 396 -16.61 -6.05 10.11
C TRP A 396 -15.79 -4.89 9.56
N ALA A 397 -14.47 -4.88 9.76
CA ALA A 397 -13.58 -3.87 9.18
C ALA A 397 -13.68 -3.84 7.64
N LYS A 398 -13.70 -5.02 7.02
CA LYS A 398 -13.87 -5.15 5.57
C LYS A 398 -15.23 -4.62 5.12
N GLU A 399 -16.31 -5.03 5.79
CA GLU A 399 -17.66 -4.56 5.46
C GLU A 399 -17.79 -3.04 5.63
N ALA A 400 -17.22 -2.46 6.69
CA ALA A 400 -17.23 -1.02 6.91
C ALA A 400 -16.57 -0.26 5.75
N VAL A 401 -15.45 -0.77 5.24
CA VAL A 401 -14.74 -0.20 4.07
C VAL A 401 -15.55 -0.34 2.78
N GLU A 402 -16.17 -1.51 2.55
CA GLU A 402 -17.09 -1.71 1.41
C GLU A 402 -18.28 -0.74 1.45
N ARG A 403 -18.67 -0.31 2.66
CA ARG A 403 -19.73 0.67 2.89
C ARG A 403 -19.29 2.12 2.72
N GLY A 404 -18.01 2.37 2.42
CA GLY A 404 -17.50 3.67 2.00
C GLY A 404 -16.84 4.51 3.10
N VAL A 405 -16.49 3.93 4.26
CA VAL A 405 -15.74 4.66 5.29
C VAL A 405 -14.33 4.97 4.82
N GLY A 406 -13.81 6.13 5.17
CA GLY A 406 -12.48 6.58 4.74
C GLY A 406 -11.36 6.17 5.67
N GLU A 407 -11.66 5.75 6.90
CA GLU A 407 -10.68 5.43 7.93
C GLU A 407 -11.29 4.52 9.01
N LEU A 408 -10.47 3.66 9.61
CA LEU A 408 -10.87 2.79 10.72
C LEU A 408 -10.14 3.18 12.01
N LEU A 409 -10.88 3.28 13.11
CA LEU A 409 -10.32 3.42 14.46
C LEU A 409 -10.47 2.09 15.18
N VAL A 410 -9.37 1.36 15.36
CA VAL A 410 -9.38 0.00 15.89
C VAL A 410 -8.86 0.01 17.33
N THR A 411 -9.74 -0.27 18.29
CA THR A 411 -9.42 -0.32 19.71
C THR A 411 -9.41 -1.77 20.20
N SER A 412 -8.27 -2.23 20.72
CA SER A 412 -8.19 -3.53 21.41
C SER A 412 -8.62 -3.37 22.87
N PHE A 413 -9.78 -3.94 23.23
CA PHE A 413 -10.33 -3.86 24.58
C PHE A 413 -9.54 -4.68 25.61
N ASP A 414 -8.75 -5.64 25.15
CA ASP A 414 -7.86 -6.43 26.01
C ASP A 414 -6.61 -5.64 26.41
N ARG A 415 -6.14 -4.77 25.52
CA ARG A 415 -4.98 -3.89 25.75
C ARG A 415 -5.34 -2.55 26.34
N ASP A 416 -6.58 -2.09 26.19
CA ASP A 416 -6.96 -0.76 26.65
C ASP A 416 -6.75 -0.57 28.16
N GLY A 417 -6.01 0.50 28.49
CA GLY A 417 -5.61 0.83 29.86
C GLY A 417 -4.49 -0.03 30.48
N THR A 418 -3.94 -1.04 29.80
CA THR A 418 -2.92 -1.93 30.41
C THR A 418 -1.50 -1.36 30.35
N GLY A 419 -1.18 -0.58 29.29
CA GLY A 419 0.18 -0.09 29.06
C GLY A 419 1.16 -1.18 28.57
N GLU A 420 0.65 -2.31 28.07
CA GLU A 420 1.43 -3.47 27.60
C GLU A 420 1.66 -3.48 26.08
N GLY A 421 1.45 -2.34 25.42
CA GLY A 421 1.54 -2.18 23.97
C GLY A 421 0.23 -2.44 23.23
N PHE A 422 0.19 -2.00 21.98
CA PHE A 422 -0.95 -2.18 21.07
C PHE A 422 -1.14 -3.66 20.68
N ASP A 423 -2.34 -3.99 20.18
CA ASP A 423 -2.62 -5.31 19.62
C ASP A 423 -2.17 -5.41 18.15
N ASN A 424 -0.86 -5.57 17.94
CA ASN A 424 -0.27 -5.61 16.59
C ASN A 424 -0.81 -6.75 15.73
N ASP A 425 -1.24 -7.87 16.33
CA ASP A 425 -1.82 -9.01 15.60
C ASP A 425 -3.22 -8.65 15.04
N LEU A 426 -4.06 -7.99 15.85
CA LEU A 426 -5.33 -7.44 15.38
C LEU A 426 -5.14 -6.42 14.26
N ILE A 427 -4.26 -5.44 14.48
CA ILE A 427 -4.05 -4.32 13.54
C ILE A 427 -3.54 -4.85 12.20
N SER A 428 -2.50 -5.69 12.22
CA SER A 428 -1.91 -6.25 10.99
C SER A 428 -2.92 -7.08 10.20
N LYS A 429 -3.71 -7.93 10.86
CA LYS A 429 -4.76 -8.72 10.18
C LYS A 429 -5.84 -7.85 9.56
N ILE A 430 -6.24 -6.74 10.19
CA ILE A 430 -7.17 -5.79 9.58
C ILE A 430 -6.49 -5.12 8.37
N LYS A 431 -5.25 -4.63 8.52
CA LYS A 431 -4.46 -4.00 7.44
C LYS A 431 -4.27 -4.89 6.22
N GLU A 432 -4.21 -6.20 6.39
CA GLU A 432 -4.15 -7.14 5.26
C GLU A 432 -5.43 -7.19 4.42
N GLN A 433 -6.59 -6.88 5.03
CA GLN A 433 -7.90 -6.98 4.38
C GLN A 433 -8.43 -5.64 3.84
N VAL A 434 -7.90 -4.51 4.31
CA VAL A 434 -8.42 -3.17 3.97
C VAL A 434 -7.37 -2.27 3.32
N ASN A 435 -7.83 -1.29 2.54
CA ASN A 435 -7.00 -0.32 1.85
C ASN A 435 -7.15 1.12 2.37
N VAL A 436 -7.91 1.32 3.45
CA VAL A 436 -8.04 2.62 4.13
C VAL A 436 -7.04 2.73 5.28
N PRO A 437 -6.75 3.96 5.77
CA PRO A 437 -5.96 4.14 6.98
C PRO A 437 -6.58 3.46 8.21
N VAL A 438 -5.72 2.88 9.05
CA VAL A 438 -6.08 2.27 10.33
C VAL A 438 -5.36 3.00 11.46
N ILE A 439 -6.16 3.53 12.39
CA ILE A 439 -5.71 4.14 13.64
C ILE A 439 -5.64 3.03 14.69
N ALA A 440 -4.45 2.75 15.20
CA ALA A 440 -4.24 1.84 16.32
C ALA A 440 -4.60 2.52 17.64
N SER A 441 -5.43 1.86 18.46
CA SER A 441 -5.90 2.38 19.75
C SER A 441 -5.88 1.29 20.84
N GLY A 442 -5.56 1.70 22.06
CA GLY A 442 -5.55 0.85 23.26
C GLY A 442 -4.21 0.12 23.49
N GLY A 443 -3.57 0.38 24.63
CA GLY A 443 -2.42 -0.39 25.12
C GLY A 443 -1.07 0.33 25.22
N ALA A 444 -0.90 1.50 24.59
CA ALA A 444 0.38 2.22 24.63
C ALA A 444 0.85 2.54 26.07
N GLY A 445 2.09 2.15 26.39
CA GLY A 445 2.75 2.43 27.66
C GLY A 445 4.20 2.90 27.52
N SER A 446 4.94 2.42 26.53
CA SER A 446 6.33 2.77 26.23
C SER A 446 6.47 3.42 24.84
N LEU A 447 7.59 4.10 24.57
CA LEU A 447 7.88 4.65 23.23
C LEU A 447 8.04 3.54 22.17
N ASN A 448 8.54 2.36 22.56
CA ASN A 448 8.69 1.23 21.66
C ASN A 448 7.34 0.69 21.19
N ASP A 449 6.29 0.78 22.02
CA ASP A 449 4.96 0.32 21.65
C ASP A 449 4.44 1.05 20.39
N PHE A 450 4.74 2.35 20.28
CA PHE A 450 4.39 3.16 19.10
C PHE A 450 5.18 2.72 17.86
N VAL A 451 6.47 2.44 18.02
CA VAL A 451 7.32 1.93 16.93
C VAL A 451 6.83 0.56 16.46
N ASP A 452 6.51 -0.33 17.39
CA ASP A 452 6.03 -1.68 17.12
C ASP A 452 4.66 -1.67 16.43
N ALA A 453 3.74 -0.78 16.80
CA ALA A 453 2.46 -0.64 16.13
C ALA A 453 2.58 -0.29 14.64
N VAL A 454 3.61 0.49 14.27
CA VAL A 454 3.88 0.82 12.86
C VAL A 454 4.63 -0.32 12.16
N ILE A 455 5.66 -0.89 12.78
CA ILE A 455 6.51 -1.90 12.13
C ILE A 455 5.82 -3.26 12.04
N GLN A 456 5.17 -3.69 13.12
CA GLN A 456 4.54 -5.00 13.24
C GLN A 456 3.05 -4.94 12.94
N GLY A 457 2.36 -3.90 13.43
CA GLY A 457 0.94 -3.73 13.19
C GLY A 457 0.62 -3.12 11.83
N GLU A 458 1.58 -2.48 11.16
CA GLU A 458 1.37 -1.69 9.93
C GLU A 458 0.33 -0.56 10.10
N ALA A 459 0.18 -0.03 11.32
CA ALA A 459 -0.72 1.08 11.61
C ALA A 459 -0.32 2.35 10.85
N ASP A 460 -1.30 3.06 10.30
CA ASP A 460 -1.07 4.35 9.62
C ASP A 460 -1.08 5.52 10.62
N SER A 461 -1.68 5.33 11.80
CA SER A 461 -1.82 6.35 12.83
C SER A 461 -1.92 5.74 14.22
N LEU A 462 -1.46 6.48 15.22
CA LEU A 462 -1.32 5.98 16.58
C LEU A 462 -2.11 6.87 17.53
N LEU A 463 -3.17 6.31 18.11
CA LEU A 463 -4.03 6.99 19.07
C LEU A 463 -3.64 6.59 20.48
N ALA A 464 -3.42 7.60 21.34
CA ALA A 464 -3.18 7.37 22.76
C ALA A 464 -3.81 8.48 23.60
N ALA A 465 -4.30 8.11 24.78
CA ALA A 465 -4.80 9.04 25.78
C ALA A 465 -3.88 9.05 27.00
N SER A 466 -3.67 7.87 27.61
CA SER A 466 -3.20 7.84 28.98
C SER A 466 -1.80 8.37 29.21
N VAL A 467 -0.90 8.07 28.28
CA VAL A 467 0.51 8.46 28.30
C VAL A 467 0.72 9.96 28.11
N PHE A 468 -0.17 10.64 27.37
CA PHE A 468 -0.11 12.07 27.13
C PHE A 468 -0.74 12.89 28.25
N HIS A 469 -1.95 12.51 28.73
CA HIS A 469 -2.63 13.30 29.78
C HIS A 469 -1.86 13.32 31.10
N TYR A 470 -1.13 12.24 31.42
CA TYR A 470 -0.32 12.16 32.64
C TYR A 470 1.14 12.57 32.44
N GLY A 471 1.51 13.08 31.25
CA GLY A 471 2.88 13.50 30.95
C GLY A 471 3.92 12.39 31.07
N LYS A 472 3.52 11.12 30.88
CA LYS A 472 4.46 9.99 30.88
C LYS A 472 5.39 10.07 29.66
N HIS A 473 4.83 10.46 28.53
CA HIS A 473 5.54 10.78 27.29
C HIS A 473 4.88 12.01 26.69
N SER A 474 5.64 12.91 26.08
CA SER A 474 5.08 13.97 25.23
C SER A 474 4.84 13.46 23.81
N ILE A 475 4.04 14.18 23.02
CA ILE A 475 3.87 13.89 21.58
C ILE A 475 5.22 13.97 20.85
N THR A 476 6.02 14.97 21.21
CA THR A 476 7.38 15.15 20.68
C THR A 476 8.27 13.94 20.96
N ASP A 477 8.18 13.32 22.13
CA ASP A 477 8.97 12.11 22.45
C ASP A 477 8.61 10.94 21.55
N VAL A 478 7.31 10.73 21.30
CA VAL A 478 6.82 9.70 20.38
C VAL A 478 7.30 9.96 18.95
N LYS A 479 7.19 11.19 18.47
CA LYS A 479 7.66 11.57 17.13
C LYS A 479 9.18 11.39 16.97
N LYS A 480 9.97 11.75 17.99
CA LYS A 480 11.41 11.49 18.01
C LYS A 480 11.72 9.99 17.98
N ALA A 481 10.99 9.17 18.74
CA ALA A 481 11.18 7.71 18.74
C ALA A 481 10.90 7.10 17.35
N LEU A 482 9.81 7.50 16.70
CA LEU A 482 9.49 7.06 15.33
C LEU A 482 10.55 7.51 14.32
N ASN A 483 10.97 8.78 14.39
CA ASN A 483 12.01 9.30 13.50
C ASN A 483 13.36 8.57 13.71
N ASN A 484 13.74 8.28 14.96
CA ASN A 484 14.95 7.52 15.27
C ASN A 484 14.88 6.08 14.73
N ALA A 485 13.68 5.50 14.65
CA ALA A 485 13.42 4.22 14.00
C ALA A 485 13.32 4.31 12.46
N SER A 486 13.64 5.47 11.86
CA SER A 486 13.53 5.74 10.43
C SER A 486 12.11 5.59 9.87
N LEU A 487 11.09 5.86 10.69
CA LEU A 487 9.69 5.89 10.28
C LEU A 487 9.29 7.32 9.87
N PRO A 488 8.50 7.49 8.80
CA PRO A 488 8.10 8.81 8.32
C PRO A 488 7.16 9.46 9.33
N VAL A 489 7.54 10.62 9.87
CA VAL A 489 6.73 11.38 10.83
C VAL A 489 6.96 12.87 10.61
N ARG A 490 5.95 13.69 10.89
CA ARG A 490 6.07 15.15 10.83
C ARG A 490 6.70 15.65 12.13
N LEU A 491 7.94 16.16 12.06
CA LEU A 491 8.64 16.74 13.21
C LEU A 491 8.27 18.20 13.47
#